data_AF-A0A3C0YMZ6-F1
#
_entry.id   AF-A0A3C0YMZ6-F1
#
_cell.length_a   1.000
_cell.length_b   1.000
_cell.length_c   1.000
_cell.angle_alpha   90.00
_cell.angle_beta   90.00
_cell.angle_gamma   90.00
#
_symmetry.space_group_name_H-M   'P 1'
#
loop_
_entity.id
_entity.type
_entity.pdbx_description
1 polymer ?
#
loop_
_entity_poly.entity_id
_entity_poly.type
_entity_poly.pdbx_seq_one_letter_code
_entity_poly.pdbx_strand_id
1 'polypeptide(L)'
;MKRMLFNATQSEELRVAIVDGQKLIDLDIERGNRALKKSNIYKGIVTRIEPSLEAAFVNYGTERHGFLPFKEIAPQYFKESTQNRPRIQDVIEEGQEIIVQVTKEERGNKGAALSSYLSLAGRYIVLMPNNPDGGGVSRRVEGEERNEFREHISNLD
;
A
#
# COMPACT_ATOMS: atom_id res chain seq x y z
N MET A 1 28.02 16.61 -12.07
CA MET A 1 27.33 15.40 -12.57
C MET A 1 26.73 14.71 -11.37
N LYS A 2 25.41 14.49 -11.41
CA LYS A 2 24.70 13.80 -10.34
C LYS A 2 24.99 12.31 -10.39
N ARG A 3 25.33 11.72 -9.25
CA ARG A 3 25.63 10.29 -9.09
C ARG A 3 24.94 9.75 -7.84
N MET A 4 24.52 8.50 -7.89
CA MET A 4 24.05 7.74 -6.74
C MET A 4 25.13 6.72 -6.38
N LEU A 5 25.63 6.78 -5.14
CA LEU A 5 26.71 5.94 -4.64
C LEU A 5 26.12 4.95 -3.63
N PHE A 6 26.33 3.66 -3.86
CA PHE A 6 25.92 2.59 -2.96
C PHE A 6 27.15 2.07 -2.21
N ASN A 7 27.03 1.97 -0.89
CA ASN A 7 28.01 1.25 -0.08
C ASN A 7 27.29 0.18 0.76
N ALA A 8 27.47 -1.06 0.33
CA ALA A 8 26.93 -2.26 0.96
C ALA A 8 28.04 -3.24 1.37
N THR A 9 29.27 -2.75 1.62
CA THR A 9 30.38 -3.63 1.99
C THR A 9 30.22 -4.22 3.39
N GLN A 10 29.51 -3.53 4.27
CA GLN A 10 29.25 -3.97 5.63
C GLN A 10 27.81 -4.47 5.76
N SER A 11 27.64 -5.60 6.43
CA SER A 11 26.34 -6.26 6.57
C SER A 11 25.37 -5.53 7.50
N GLU A 12 25.91 -4.75 8.43
CA GLU A 12 25.16 -4.01 9.45
C GLU A 12 24.60 -2.68 8.95
N GLU A 13 25.12 -2.17 7.84
CA GLU A 13 24.81 -0.83 7.35
C GLU A 13 24.84 -0.76 5.82
N LEU A 14 23.69 -0.42 5.24
CA LEU A 14 23.58 -0.03 3.83
C LEU A 14 23.56 1.50 3.75
N ARG A 15 24.46 2.08 2.96
CA ARG A 15 24.49 3.54 2.71
C ARG A 15 24.21 3.85 1.26
N VAL A 16 23.36 4.83 1.03
CA VAL A 16 23.08 5.39 -0.29
C VAL A 16 23.29 6.91 -0.23
N ALA A 17 24.21 7.42 -1.05
CA ALA A 17 24.49 8.85 -1.13
C ALA A 17 24.14 9.39 -2.52
N ILE A 18 23.47 10.54 -2.57
CA ILE A 18 23.28 11.31 -3.80
C ILE A 18 24.28 12.45 -3.77
N VAL A 19 25.14 12.54 -4.79
CA VAL A 19 26.17 13.57 -4.90
C VAL A 19 26.05 14.32 -6.22
N ASP A 20 26.41 15.60 -6.25
CA ASP A 20 26.68 16.34 -7.48
C ASP A 20 28.14 16.79 -7.53
N GLY A 21 28.92 16.12 -8.39
CA GLY A 21 30.37 16.23 -8.36
C GLY A 21 30.93 15.66 -7.05
N GLN A 22 31.51 16.51 -6.21
CA GLN A 22 32.01 16.14 -4.88
C GLN A 22 31.13 16.66 -3.73
N LYS A 23 30.02 17.35 -4.04
CA LYS A 23 29.10 17.86 -3.04
C LYS A 23 28.05 16.80 -2.71
N LEU A 24 27.95 16.43 -1.44
CA LEU A 24 26.87 15.59 -0.92
C LEU A 24 25.54 16.36 -0.97
N ILE A 25 24.52 15.77 -1.57
CA ILE A 25 23.15 16.31 -1.63
C ILE A 25 22.28 15.62 -0.58
N ASP A 26 22.33 14.28 -0.54
CA ASP A 26 21.48 13.48 0.33
C ASP A 26 22.21 12.20 0.76
N LEU A 27 21.87 11.69 1.93
CA LEU A 27 22.46 10.48 2.51
C LEU A 27 21.39 9.72 3.28
N ASP A 28 21.12 8.51 2.80
CA ASP A 28 20.29 7.55 3.50
C ASP A 28 21.15 6.42 4.06
N ILE A 29 20.87 6.03 5.30
CA ILE A 29 21.58 4.98 6.01
C ILE A 29 20.56 4.04 6.62
N GLU A 30 20.50 2.82 6.10
CA GLU A 30 19.68 1.76 6.65
C GLU A 30 20.51 0.90 7.59
N ARG A 31 20.12 0.85 8.88
CA ARG A 31 20.77 0.06 9.93
C ARG A 31 19.84 -1.02 10.43
N GLY A 32 20.30 -2.27 10.37
CA GLY A 32 19.65 -3.41 11.01
C GLY A 32 18.73 -4.26 10.12
N ASN A 33 18.39 -5.44 10.63
CA ASN A 33 17.69 -6.51 9.90
C ASN A 33 16.15 -6.42 9.98
N ARG A 34 15.55 -5.33 10.49
CA ARG A 34 14.10 -5.26 10.66
C ARG A 34 13.46 -4.66 9.41
N ALA A 35 13.17 -5.52 8.44
CA ALA A 35 12.38 -5.17 7.27
C ALA A 35 11.03 -4.59 7.72
N LEU A 36 10.81 -3.31 7.43
CA LEU A 36 9.49 -2.68 7.53
C LEU A 36 8.58 -3.37 6.50
N LYS A 37 7.49 -3.95 6.97
CA LYS A 37 6.53 -4.67 6.11
C LYS A 37 5.35 -3.79 5.73
N LYS A 38 5.15 -2.65 6.41
CA LYS A 38 4.13 -1.67 6.05
C LYS A 38 4.33 -1.24 4.59
N SER A 39 3.22 -1.12 3.86
CA SER A 39 3.15 -0.74 2.44
C SER A 39 3.66 -1.79 1.45
N ASN A 40 4.20 -2.93 1.90
CA ASN A 40 4.50 -4.05 1.00
C ASN A 40 3.23 -4.58 0.34
N ILE A 41 3.37 -5.00 -0.92
CA ILE A 41 2.30 -5.53 -1.75
C ILE A 41 2.58 -7.01 -2.02
N TYR A 42 1.56 -7.84 -1.86
CA TYR A 42 1.64 -9.28 -2.05
C TYR A 42 0.48 -9.77 -2.89
N LYS A 43 0.70 -10.88 -3.60
CA LYS A 43 -0.38 -11.73 -4.08
C LYS A 43 -0.70 -12.73 -2.95
N GLY A 44 -1.93 -12.71 -2.46
CA GLY A 44 -2.41 -13.60 -1.41
C GLY A 44 -3.56 -14.46 -1.86
N ILE A 45 -3.91 -15.44 -1.02
CA ILE A 45 -5.04 -16.35 -1.22
C ILE A 45 -6.00 -16.19 -0.05
N VAL A 46 -7.28 -15.98 -0.33
CA VAL A 46 -8.34 -15.95 0.70
C VAL A 46 -8.46 -17.34 1.31
N THR A 47 -8.24 -17.44 2.61
CA THR A 47 -8.26 -18.73 3.34
C THR A 47 -9.54 -18.97 4.11
N ARG A 48 -10.23 -17.90 4.51
CA ARG A 48 -11.45 -17.98 5.31
C ARG A 48 -12.24 -16.69 5.18
N ILE A 49 -13.55 -16.80 5.08
CA ILE A 49 -14.48 -15.65 5.12
C ILE A 49 -15.19 -15.64 6.48
N GLU A 50 -15.23 -14.48 7.13
CA GLU A 50 -15.84 -14.29 8.45
C GLU A 50 -16.94 -13.21 8.39
N PRO A 51 -18.21 -13.59 8.11
CA PRO A 51 -19.32 -12.65 7.97
C PRO A 51 -19.56 -11.81 9.23
N SER A 52 -19.38 -12.38 10.43
CA SER A 52 -19.57 -11.66 11.69
C SER A 52 -18.59 -10.51 11.89
N LEU A 53 -17.42 -10.56 11.24
CA LEU A 53 -16.43 -9.49 11.26
C LEU A 53 -16.49 -8.61 10.01
N GLU A 54 -17.37 -8.94 9.07
CA GLU A 54 -17.39 -8.39 7.71
C GLU A 54 -15.98 -8.38 7.09
N ALA A 55 -15.28 -9.51 7.13
CA ALA A 55 -13.89 -9.59 6.73
C ALA A 55 -13.48 -10.97 6.19
N ALA A 56 -12.36 -11.00 5.47
CA ALA A 56 -11.70 -12.21 5.00
C ALA A 56 -10.28 -12.32 5.60
N PHE A 57 -9.82 -13.54 5.81
CA PHE A 57 -8.44 -13.83 6.18
C PHE A 57 -7.65 -14.28 4.96
N VAL A 58 -6.51 -13.65 4.73
CA VAL A 58 -5.68 -13.85 3.53
C VAL A 58 -4.34 -14.42 3.93
N ASN A 59 -3.93 -15.53 3.32
CA ASN A 59 -2.56 -15.99 3.38
C ASN A 59 -1.74 -15.25 2.30
N TYR A 60 -0.73 -14.49 2.74
CA TYR A 60 0.14 -13.70 1.89
C TYR A 60 1.63 -14.05 2.10
N GLY A 61 1.90 -15.25 2.62
CA GLY A 61 3.25 -15.78 2.82
C GLY A 61 3.88 -15.50 4.18
N THR A 62 3.11 -15.03 5.17
CA THR A 62 3.58 -14.90 6.56
C THR A 62 2.95 -15.95 7.47
N GLU A 63 3.51 -16.13 8.68
CA GLU A 63 3.00 -17.09 9.66
C GLU A 63 1.55 -16.83 10.09
N ARG A 64 1.13 -15.55 10.10
CA ARG A 64 -0.21 -15.14 10.50
C ARG A 64 -0.96 -14.58 9.30
N HIS A 65 -2.12 -15.16 9.00
CA HIS A 65 -2.98 -14.66 7.94
C HIS A 65 -3.37 -13.21 8.23
N GLY A 66 -3.38 -12.39 7.17
CA GLY A 66 -3.74 -10.99 7.25
C GLY A 66 -5.26 -10.83 7.32
N PHE A 67 -5.69 -9.76 7.96
CA PHE A 67 -7.09 -9.38 8.10
C PHE A 67 -7.45 -8.37 7.00
N LEU A 68 -8.36 -8.76 6.10
CA LEU A 68 -8.86 -7.94 5.00
C LEU A 68 -10.34 -7.61 5.23
N PRO A 69 -10.66 -6.41 5.74
CA PRO A 69 -12.05 -5.96 5.93
C PRO A 69 -12.78 -5.84 4.60
N PHE A 70 -14.10 -6.08 4.58
CA PHE A 70 -14.93 -5.98 3.38
C PHE A 70 -14.84 -4.61 2.68
N LYS A 71 -14.84 -3.52 3.47
CA LYS A 71 -14.68 -2.15 2.96
C LYS A 71 -13.34 -1.87 2.28
N GLU A 72 -12.35 -2.73 2.47
CA GLU A 72 -11.01 -2.62 1.87
C GLU A 72 -10.84 -3.56 0.65
N ILE A 73 -11.94 -4.18 0.20
CA ILE A 73 -11.97 -5.03 -0.98
C ILE A 73 -12.49 -4.22 -2.18
N ALA A 74 -11.66 -4.10 -3.21
CA ALA A 74 -11.99 -3.40 -4.44
C ALA A 74 -13.06 -4.18 -5.22
N PRO A 75 -14.05 -3.50 -5.83
CA PRO A 75 -15.16 -4.15 -6.53
C PRO A 75 -14.73 -5.10 -7.65
N GLN A 76 -13.54 -4.90 -8.24
CA GLN A 76 -12.95 -5.79 -9.25
C GLN A 76 -12.76 -7.24 -8.76
N TYR A 77 -12.74 -7.47 -7.45
CA TYR A 77 -12.65 -8.81 -6.86
C TYR A 77 -14.02 -9.43 -6.56
N PHE A 78 -15.12 -8.69 -6.77
CA PHE A 78 -16.46 -9.21 -6.56
C PHE A 78 -16.91 -10.05 -7.74
N LYS A 79 -17.75 -11.05 -7.47
CA LYS A 79 -18.45 -11.81 -8.52
C LYS A 79 -19.38 -10.89 -9.32
N GLU A 80 -19.61 -11.19 -10.61
CA GLU A 80 -20.37 -10.30 -11.52
C GLU A 80 -21.83 -10.03 -11.10
N SER A 81 -22.44 -10.88 -10.28
CA SER A 81 -23.88 -10.85 -9.99
C SER A 81 -24.28 -10.19 -8.67
N THR A 82 -23.60 -9.11 -8.24
CA THR A 82 -23.85 -8.55 -6.90
C THR A 82 -25.07 -7.66 -6.82
N GLN A 83 -25.93 -7.94 -5.83
CA GLN A 83 -27.09 -7.14 -5.45
C GLN A 83 -26.69 -5.72 -5.01
N ASN A 84 -27.65 -4.79 -4.92
CA ASN A 84 -27.44 -3.38 -4.49
C ASN A 84 -26.72 -3.21 -3.13
N ARG A 85 -26.65 -4.25 -2.29
CA ARG A 85 -25.91 -4.27 -1.01
C ARG A 85 -25.27 -5.64 -0.80
N PRO A 86 -24.08 -5.87 -1.36
CA PRO A 86 -23.41 -7.16 -1.23
C PRO A 86 -22.96 -7.41 0.21
N ARG A 87 -23.07 -8.67 0.66
CA ARG A 87 -22.39 -9.16 1.87
C ARG A 87 -21.12 -9.89 1.46
N ILE A 88 -20.09 -9.89 2.30
CA ILE A 88 -18.78 -10.44 1.94
C ILE A 88 -18.82 -11.89 1.47
N GLN A 89 -19.63 -12.75 2.12
CA GLN A 89 -19.79 -14.16 1.77
C GLN A 89 -20.46 -14.39 0.41
N ASP A 90 -21.18 -13.38 -0.11
CA ASP A 90 -21.86 -13.49 -1.39
C ASP A 90 -20.91 -13.11 -2.54
N VAL A 91 -19.80 -12.41 -2.26
CA VAL A 91 -18.98 -11.75 -3.29
C VAL A 91 -17.52 -12.15 -3.33
N ILE A 92 -17.00 -12.76 -2.26
CA ILE A 92 -15.65 -13.33 -2.19
C ILE A 92 -15.76 -14.84 -1.98
N GLU A 93 -14.75 -15.60 -2.42
CA GLU A 93 -14.65 -17.05 -2.20
C GLU A 93 -13.35 -17.43 -1.48
N GLU A 94 -13.40 -18.53 -0.72
CA GLU A 94 -12.18 -19.18 -0.24
C GLU A 94 -11.40 -19.77 -1.42
N GLY A 95 -10.08 -19.66 -1.38
CA GLY A 95 -9.19 -20.01 -2.50
C GLY A 95 -8.99 -18.90 -3.53
N GLN A 96 -9.75 -17.80 -3.47
CA GLN A 96 -9.61 -16.68 -4.39
C GLN A 96 -8.26 -15.97 -4.22
N GLU A 97 -7.56 -15.74 -5.33
CA GLU A 97 -6.33 -14.94 -5.35
C GLU A 97 -6.66 -13.44 -5.32
N ILE A 98 -5.92 -12.67 -4.51
CA ILE A 98 -6.15 -11.24 -4.33
C ILE A 98 -4.82 -10.51 -4.12
N ILE A 99 -4.65 -9.35 -4.78
CA ILE A 99 -3.51 -8.46 -4.51
C ILE A 99 -3.85 -7.62 -3.29
N VAL A 100 -2.96 -7.62 -2.29
CA VAL A 100 -3.15 -6.93 -1.02
C VAL A 100 -1.92 -6.11 -0.66
N GLN A 101 -2.14 -4.96 -0.04
CA GLN A 101 -1.13 -4.10 0.56
C GLN A 101 -1.26 -4.12 2.08
N VAL A 102 -0.13 -4.20 2.78
CA VAL A 102 -0.07 -4.11 4.25
C VAL A 102 -0.30 -2.68 4.70
N THR A 103 -1.42 -2.40 5.34
CA THR A 103 -1.75 -1.06 5.87
C THR A 103 -1.25 -0.88 7.31
N LYS A 104 -1.28 -1.96 8.10
CA LYS A 104 -0.74 -2.02 9.46
C LYS A 104 -0.01 -3.35 9.67
N GLU A 105 1.18 -3.28 10.24
CA GLU A 105 1.97 -4.48 10.56
C GLU A 105 1.30 -5.35 11.63
N GLU A 106 1.74 -6.60 11.70
CA GLU A 106 1.36 -7.56 12.73
C GLU A 106 1.65 -6.98 14.13
N ARG A 107 0.69 -7.11 15.05
CA ARG A 107 0.84 -6.61 16.44
C ARG A 107 0.42 -7.67 17.43
N GLY A 108 1.38 -8.15 18.21
CA GLY A 108 1.17 -9.21 19.19
C GLY A 108 0.63 -10.47 18.51
N ASN A 109 -0.58 -10.88 18.86
CA ASN A 109 -1.22 -12.06 18.28
C ASN A 109 -2.08 -11.77 17.05
N LYS A 110 -2.24 -10.50 16.65
CA LYS A 110 -3.08 -10.12 15.50
C LYS A 110 -2.24 -10.09 14.21
N GLY A 111 -2.77 -10.72 13.16
CA GLY A 111 -2.23 -10.60 11.81
C GLY A 111 -2.25 -9.16 11.29
N ALA A 112 -1.52 -8.92 10.20
CA ALA A 112 -1.45 -7.60 9.57
C ALA A 112 -2.82 -7.15 9.06
N ALA A 113 -3.09 -5.84 9.08
CA ALA A 113 -4.25 -5.30 8.40
C ALA A 113 -3.90 -5.11 6.92
N LEU A 114 -4.79 -5.57 6.05
CA LEU A 114 -4.62 -5.55 4.61
C LEU A 114 -5.64 -4.64 3.94
N SER A 115 -5.30 -4.14 2.76
CA SER A 115 -6.24 -3.53 1.83
C SER A 115 -5.95 -4.01 0.43
N SER A 116 -6.97 -4.25 -0.37
CA SER A 116 -6.79 -4.47 -1.80
C SER A 116 -6.72 -3.16 -2.57
N TYR A 117 -7.13 -2.03 -1.98
CA TYR A 117 -6.89 -0.71 -2.53
C TYR A 117 -5.41 -0.35 -2.40
N LEU A 118 -4.72 -0.32 -3.52
CA LEU A 118 -3.30 -0.07 -3.56
C LEU A 118 -3.03 1.42 -3.46
N SER A 119 -1.97 1.76 -2.73
CA SER A 119 -1.43 3.11 -2.65
C SER A 119 0.06 3.08 -2.99
N LEU A 120 0.41 3.79 -4.07
CA LEU A 120 1.77 3.89 -4.59
C LEU A 120 2.26 5.32 -4.37
N ALA A 121 2.88 5.54 -3.21
CA ALA A 121 3.38 6.85 -2.84
C ALA A 121 4.71 7.16 -3.54
N GLY A 122 4.69 8.17 -4.41
CA GLY A 122 5.88 8.80 -4.96
C GLY A 122 6.33 10.00 -4.12
N ARG A 123 7.24 10.79 -4.68
CA ARG A 123 7.75 12.00 -4.01
C ARG A 123 6.71 13.10 -3.86
N TYR A 124 5.86 13.28 -4.88
CA TYR A 124 4.91 14.40 -4.97
C TYR A 124 3.45 13.95 -5.00
N ILE A 125 3.19 12.76 -5.55
CA ILE A 125 1.86 12.23 -5.77
C ILE A 125 1.73 10.83 -5.17
N VAL A 126 0.51 10.45 -4.83
CA VAL A 126 0.16 9.07 -4.46
C VAL A 126 -0.83 8.56 -5.49
N LEU A 127 -0.45 7.53 -6.23
CA LEU A 127 -1.35 6.88 -7.18
C LEU A 127 -2.16 5.81 -6.46
N MET A 128 -3.48 5.83 -6.66
CA MET A 128 -4.40 4.82 -6.15
C MET A 128 -5.12 4.13 -7.32
N PRO A 129 -4.47 3.17 -8.00
CA PRO A 129 -4.89 2.70 -9.33
C PRO A 129 -6.24 1.97 -9.35
N ASN A 130 -6.72 1.51 -8.20
CA ASN A 130 -7.97 0.75 -8.09
C ASN A 130 -8.94 1.33 -7.05
N ASN A 131 -8.76 2.60 -6.69
CA ASN A 131 -9.71 3.34 -5.86
C ASN A 131 -10.16 4.61 -6.61
N PRO A 132 -11.27 4.56 -7.37
CA PRO A 132 -11.75 5.71 -8.14
C PRO A 132 -12.23 6.88 -7.27
N ASP A 133 -12.66 6.60 -6.03
CA ASP A 133 -13.06 7.61 -5.07
C ASP A 133 -11.87 8.19 -4.28
N GLY A 134 -10.68 7.60 -4.47
CA GLY A 134 -9.44 8.06 -3.87
C GLY A 134 -8.86 9.26 -4.63
N GLY A 135 -8.31 10.23 -3.91
CA GLY A 135 -7.58 11.34 -4.51
C GLY A 135 -7.79 12.69 -3.82
N GLY A 136 -7.12 13.71 -4.36
CA GLY A 136 -7.22 15.09 -3.94
C GLY A 136 -5.89 15.70 -3.48
N VAL A 137 -5.96 16.96 -3.05
CA VAL A 137 -4.80 17.73 -2.60
C VAL A 137 -4.65 17.61 -1.08
N SER A 138 -3.40 17.42 -0.62
CA SER A 138 -3.00 17.36 0.79
C SER A 138 -3.70 18.44 1.62
N ARG A 139 -4.20 18.09 2.81
CA ARG A 139 -4.84 19.05 3.73
C ARG A 139 -3.89 20.10 4.28
N ARG A 140 -2.57 19.91 4.14
CA ARG A 140 -1.55 20.89 4.55
C ARG A 140 -1.36 22.02 3.55
N VAL A 141 -1.93 21.90 2.34
CA VAL A 141 -1.91 22.95 1.33
C VAL A 141 -3.26 23.65 1.34
N GLU A 142 -3.22 24.97 1.48
CA GLU A 142 -4.37 25.86 1.68
C GLU A 142 -4.27 27.06 0.71
N GLY A 143 -5.34 27.86 0.63
CA GLY A 143 -5.35 29.08 -0.19
C GLY A 143 -5.29 28.82 -1.70
N GLU A 144 -4.71 29.76 -2.43
CA GLU A 144 -4.62 29.75 -3.90
C GLU A 144 -3.80 28.57 -4.44
N GLU A 145 -2.70 28.20 -3.75
CA GLU A 145 -1.83 27.07 -4.09
C GLU A 145 -2.62 25.74 -4.14
N ARG A 146 -3.63 25.58 -3.28
CA ARG A 146 -4.51 24.40 -3.30
C ARG A 146 -5.32 24.32 -4.59
N ASN A 147 -5.78 25.45 -5.10
CA ASN A 147 -6.57 25.51 -6.33
C ASN A 147 -5.69 25.24 -7.54
N GLU A 148 -4.48 25.81 -7.58
CA GLU A 148 -3.49 25.53 -8.61
C GLU A 148 -3.15 24.03 -8.68
N PHE A 149 -2.86 23.38 -7.53
CA PHE A 149 -2.62 21.93 -7.53
C PHE A 149 -3.82 21.11 -7.96
N ARG A 150 -5.05 21.53 -7.63
CA ARG A 150 -6.25 20.84 -8.12
C ARG A 150 -6.35 20.93 -9.64
N GLU A 151 -6.09 22.10 -10.20
CA GLU A 151 -6.11 22.31 -11.65
C GLU A 151 -5.02 21.49 -12.35
N HIS A 152 -3.80 21.48 -11.81
CA HIS A 152 -2.73 20.63 -12.34
C HIS A 152 -3.07 19.14 -12.27
N ILE A 153 -3.69 18.67 -11.18
CA ILE A 153 -4.14 17.28 -11.06
C ILE A 153 -5.24 16.95 -12.08
N SER A 154 -6.20 17.86 -12.32
CA SER A 154 -7.25 17.62 -13.31
C SER A 154 -6.74 17.58 -14.76
N ASN A 155 -5.54 18.09 -15.01
CA ASN A 155 -4.90 18.09 -16.33
C ASN A 155 -3.91 16.92 -16.52
N LEU A 156 -3.81 16.01 -15.55
CA LEU A 156 -3.06 14.76 -15.72
C LEU A 156 -4.00 13.74 -16.39
N ASP A 157 -3.74 13.43 -17.66
CA ASP A 157 -4.37 12.34 -18.41
C ASP A 157 -4.10 10.96 -17.79
#